data_AF-A0A355DZ64-F1
#
_entry.id   AF-A0A355DZ64-F1
#
_cell.length_a   1.000
_cell.length_b   1.000
_cell.length_c   1.000
_cell.angle_alpha   90.00
_cell.angle_beta   90.00
_cell.angle_gamma   90.00
#
_symmetry.space_group_name_H-M   'P 1'
#
loop_
_entity.id
_entity.type
_entity.pdbx_description
1 polymer ?
#
loop_
_entity_poly.entity_id
_entity_poly.type
_entity_poly.pdbx_seq_one_letter_code
_entity_poly.pdbx_strand_id
1 'polypeptide(L)'
;MTPTRRLCIAMLALVWLAGSAAPVLAINSRAGTSGAQFLKLGAGSRAGAMGEAYTAVTDDVYAVYYNPAALTELTGPQLGAAHTSYFQDLSYEFAAFAYPIGPVRAMTETVVSTMTSAGPSTMTVRVPAAVAEFSRHAVGVAIYNLSIDDIERRNSDTPSNIGTFSAGDNAYALSYAYRFDRTLGAGVTGKYIHQKIDTYNADAFAMDAAVLYRPYPNARRPFSFAGVIKNLGTRPSFAGVSDPLPLGITLGAGFQPIAKRVKVDLDLNKYRDTDPFVTLGGEYTHPFAPGVSGALRAGFSSHRIENEGFNEISVGAGINFHRAAFDFAWVPFGALGNTFRYALLLKF
;
A
#
# COMPACT_ATOMS: atom_id res chain seq x y z
N MET A 1 16.98 23.00 22.46
CA MET A 1 15.90 22.38 21.64
C MET A 1 16.04 20.87 21.69
N THR A 2 14.95 20.14 21.91
CA THR A 2 14.94 18.66 21.88
C THR A 2 15.10 18.11 20.46
N PRO A 3 15.65 16.89 20.28
CA PRO A 3 15.83 16.28 18.96
C PRO A 3 14.50 16.05 18.21
N THR A 4 13.39 15.84 18.94
CA THR A 4 12.04 15.75 18.38
C THR A 4 11.59 17.03 17.69
N ARG A 5 11.83 18.21 18.29
CA ARG A 5 11.48 19.50 17.64
C ARG A 5 12.25 19.74 16.34
N ARG A 6 13.52 19.33 16.27
CA ARG A 6 14.33 19.44 15.04
C ARG A 6 13.79 18.54 13.92
N LEU A 7 13.28 17.35 14.27
CA LEU A 7 12.73 16.41 13.29
C LEU A 7 11.41 16.91 12.69
N CYS A 8 10.48 17.42 13.51
CA CYS A 8 9.21 17.96 12.99
C CYS A 8 9.44 19.12 12.01
N ILE A 9 10.40 20.02 12.30
CA ILE A 9 10.78 21.12 11.40
C ILE A 9 11.37 20.57 10.08
N ALA A 10 12.22 19.54 10.15
CA ALA A 10 12.78 18.92 8.95
C ALA A 10 11.73 18.19 8.08
N MET A 11 10.73 17.55 8.70
CA MET A 11 9.63 16.92 7.96
C MET A 11 8.71 17.96 7.30
N LEU A 12 8.38 19.06 8.01
CA LEU A 12 7.64 20.19 7.43
C LEU A 12 8.41 20.85 6.28
N ALA A 13 9.73 21.02 6.42
CA ALA A 13 10.58 21.56 5.37
C ALA A 13 10.67 20.63 4.14
N LEU A 14 10.69 19.31 4.33
CA LEU A 14 10.71 18.34 3.23
C LEU A 14 9.39 18.35 2.44
N VAL A 15 8.25 18.47 3.14
CA VAL A 15 6.92 18.65 2.51
C VAL A 15 6.86 19.97 1.73
N TRP A 16 7.40 21.06 2.29
CA TRP A 16 7.50 22.35 1.59
C TRP A 16 8.39 22.30 0.35
N LEU A 17 9.52 21.58 0.41
CA LEU A 17 10.44 21.43 -0.72
C LEU A 17 9.80 20.59 -1.85
N ALA A 18 9.03 19.55 -1.51
CA ALA A 18 8.28 18.75 -2.48
C ALA A 18 7.19 19.58 -3.20
N GLY A 19 6.57 20.55 -2.50
CA GLY A 19 5.58 21.46 -3.08
C GLY A 19 6.12 22.45 -4.12
N SER A 20 7.44 22.64 -4.22
CA SER A 20 8.07 23.55 -5.21
C SER A 20 8.40 22.90 -6.56
N ALA A 21 8.21 21.57 -6.69
CA ALA A 21 8.42 20.85 -7.94
C ALA A 21 7.17 20.92 -8.83
N ALA A 22 6.95 22.05 -9.49
CA ALA A 22 5.89 22.19 -10.49
C ALA A 22 6.15 21.24 -11.68
N PRO A 23 5.22 20.32 -12.01
CA PRO A 23 5.32 19.55 -13.25
C PRO A 23 5.10 20.47 -14.45
N VAL A 24 5.81 20.23 -15.55
CA VAL A 24 5.54 20.89 -16.83
C VAL A 24 4.22 20.34 -17.37
N LEU A 25 3.16 21.16 -17.29
CA LEU A 25 1.83 20.81 -17.77
C LEU A 25 1.81 20.70 -19.30
N ALA A 26 1.85 19.47 -19.79
CA ALA A 26 1.43 19.11 -21.14
C ALA A 26 0.30 18.09 -21.00
N ILE A 27 -0.89 18.40 -21.53
CA ILE A 27 -2.06 17.51 -21.42
C ILE A 27 -1.71 16.13 -21.97
N ASN A 28 -1.78 15.10 -21.12
CA ASN A 28 -1.50 13.73 -21.54
C ASN A 28 -2.49 13.30 -22.63
N SER A 29 -2.00 13.04 -23.85
CA SER A 29 -2.82 12.59 -24.98
C SER A 29 -3.45 11.21 -24.80
N ARG A 30 -3.19 10.53 -23.67
CA ARG A 30 -3.78 9.25 -23.27
C ARG A 30 -4.67 9.35 -22.01
N ALA A 31 -4.90 10.55 -21.46
CA ALA A 31 -5.81 10.73 -20.33
C ALA A 31 -7.19 10.10 -20.64
N GLY A 32 -7.73 9.32 -19.70
CA GLY A 32 -9.01 8.62 -19.87
C GLY A 32 -9.01 7.42 -20.80
N THR A 33 -7.88 7.04 -21.42
CA THR A 33 -7.81 5.94 -22.42
C THR A 33 -7.51 4.55 -21.82
N SER A 34 -7.91 4.29 -20.59
CA SER A 34 -7.81 2.95 -20.00
C SER A 34 -9.07 2.56 -19.25
N GLY A 35 -9.47 1.29 -19.41
CA GLY A 35 -10.55 0.67 -18.63
C GLY A 35 -10.10 0.37 -17.20
N ALA A 36 -10.98 -0.23 -16.39
CA ALA A 36 -10.69 -0.65 -15.00
C ALA A 36 -9.96 0.42 -14.15
N GLN A 37 -10.40 1.68 -14.21
CA GLN A 37 -9.77 2.82 -13.52
C GLN A 37 -9.67 2.61 -11.99
N PHE A 38 -10.57 1.83 -11.41
CA PHE A 38 -10.55 1.44 -10.00
C PHE A 38 -9.23 0.78 -9.56
N LEU A 39 -8.48 0.15 -10.48
CA LEU A 39 -7.17 -0.46 -10.21
C LEU A 39 -6.06 0.54 -9.85
N LYS A 40 -6.33 1.85 -9.93
CA LYS A 40 -5.46 2.93 -9.42
C LYS A 40 -5.86 3.43 -8.02
N LEU A 41 -6.99 2.98 -7.47
CA LEU A 41 -7.47 3.41 -6.16
C LEU A 41 -6.70 2.70 -5.03
N GLY A 42 -6.03 3.50 -4.20
CA GLY A 42 -5.15 3.03 -3.14
C GLY A 42 -5.83 2.14 -2.10
N ALA A 43 -5.25 0.98 -1.83
CA ALA A 43 -5.72 0.08 -0.78
C ALA A 43 -5.39 0.62 0.63
N GLY A 44 -6.36 0.64 1.54
CA GLY A 44 -6.15 0.95 2.96
C GLY A 44 -5.94 2.44 3.29
N SER A 45 -6.30 2.80 4.53
CA SER A 45 -6.15 4.17 5.05
C SER A 45 -4.69 4.57 5.27
N ARG A 46 -3.84 3.63 5.71
CA ARG A 46 -2.45 3.90 6.09
C ARG A 46 -1.64 4.54 4.96
N ALA A 47 -1.73 3.97 3.77
CA ALA A 47 -1.06 4.47 2.58
C ALA A 47 -1.75 5.71 1.99
N GLY A 48 -3.09 5.76 1.99
CA GLY A 48 -3.84 6.97 1.61
C GLY A 48 -3.48 8.21 2.44
N ALA A 49 -3.27 8.05 3.75
CA ALA A 49 -2.78 9.10 4.65
C ALA A 49 -1.31 9.52 4.40
N MET A 50 -0.53 8.65 3.75
CA MET A 50 0.85 8.90 3.30
C MET A 50 0.88 9.40 1.85
N GLY A 51 -0.25 9.85 1.29
CA GLY A 51 -0.34 10.41 -0.06
C GLY A 51 -0.15 9.36 -1.16
N GLU A 52 -0.43 8.09 -0.86
CA GLU A 52 -0.15 6.90 -1.69
C GLU A 52 1.34 6.54 -1.83
N ALA A 53 2.26 7.27 -1.18
CA ALA A 53 3.67 6.89 -1.08
C ALA A 53 3.84 5.78 -0.05
N TYR A 54 4.14 4.57 -0.52
CA TYR A 54 4.18 3.40 0.34
C TYR A 54 5.06 2.25 -0.18
N THR A 55 5.47 2.22 -1.45
CA THR A 55 5.97 0.97 -2.07
C THR A 55 7.29 0.46 -1.48
N ALA A 56 8.13 1.32 -0.91
CA ALA A 56 9.41 0.92 -0.32
C ALA A 56 9.36 0.74 1.21
N VAL A 57 8.37 1.30 1.91
CA VAL A 57 8.17 1.15 3.37
C VAL A 57 7.04 0.22 3.81
N THR A 58 6.31 -0.36 2.84
CA THR A 58 5.27 -1.38 3.05
C THR A 58 5.74 -2.49 4.01
N ASP A 59 4.94 -2.76 5.05
CA ASP A 59 5.19 -3.85 6.02
C ASP A 59 3.91 -4.48 6.59
N ASP A 60 2.82 -4.44 5.82
CA ASP A 60 1.52 -5.00 6.17
C ASP A 60 0.80 -5.64 4.96
N VAL A 61 -0.39 -6.18 5.21
CA VAL A 61 -1.21 -6.92 4.24
C VAL A 61 -1.55 -6.14 2.96
N TYR A 62 -1.49 -4.81 2.97
CA TYR A 62 -1.71 -3.97 1.77
C TYR A 62 -0.58 -4.12 0.74
N ALA A 63 0.51 -4.83 1.08
CA ALA A 63 1.54 -5.28 0.14
C ALA A 63 1.00 -5.97 -1.12
N VAL A 64 -0.13 -6.68 -1.05
CA VAL A 64 -0.79 -7.28 -2.23
C VAL A 64 -1.07 -6.25 -3.33
N TYR A 65 -1.36 -4.99 -2.96
CA TYR A 65 -1.60 -3.89 -3.89
C TYR A 65 -0.38 -3.01 -4.14
N TYR A 66 0.38 -2.63 -3.10
CA TYR A 66 1.50 -1.67 -3.28
C TYR A 66 2.77 -2.33 -3.80
N ASN A 67 3.21 -3.42 -3.19
CA ASN A 67 4.47 -4.09 -3.51
C ASN A 67 4.42 -5.56 -3.03
N PRO A 68 4.07 -6.54 -3.89
CA PRO A 68 3.99 -7.94 -3.47
C PRO A 68 5.31 -8.49 -2.93
N ALA A 69 6.48 -7.96 -3.30
CA ALA A 69 7.75 -8.39 -2.70
C ALA A 69 7.81 -8.15 -1.17
N ALA A 70 7.11 -7.12 -0.70
CA ALA A 70 7.01 -6.76 0.72
C ALA A 70 6.18 -7.76 1.55
N LEU A 71 5.47 -8.74 0.95
CA LEU A 71 4.82 -9.82 1.69
C LEU A 71 5.81 -10.66 2.52
N THR A 72 7.09 -10.70 2.11
CA THR A 72 8.18 -11.37 2.85
C THR A 72 8.67 -10.58 4.08
N GLU A 73 8.12 -9.40 4.33
CA GLU A 73 8.38 -8.56 5.51
C GLU A 73 7.40 -8.82 6.65
N LEU A 74 6.33 -9.56 6.39
CA LEU A 74 5.29 -9.86 7.37
C LEU A 74 5.83 -10.87 8.40
N THR A 75 5.77 -10.48 9.68
CA THR A 75 6.25 -11.28 10.82
C THR A 75 5.28 -12.39 11.26
N GLY A 76 4.15 -12.53 10.57
CA GLY A 76 3.06 -13.46 10.88
C GLY A 76 1.85 -13.20 9.97
N PRO A 77 0.82 -14.05 10.00
CA PRO A 77 -0.35 -13.88 9.15
C PRO A 77 -1.11 -12.59 9.47
N GLN A 78 -1.67 -11.97 8.44
CA GLN A 78 -2.44 -10.73 8.58
C GLN A 78 -3.73 -10.78 7.75
N LEU A 79 -4.80 -10.22 8.30
CA LEU A 79 -6.05 -9.92 7.60
C LEU A 79 -6.24 -8.40 7.65
N GLY A 80 -6.55 -7.77 6.53
CA GLY A 80 -6.91 -6.35 6.46
C GLY A 80 -8.19 -6.14 5.68
N ALA A 81 -9.01 -5.21 6.13
CA ALA A 81 -10.17 -4.70 5.42
C ALA A 81 -10.14 -3.17 5.46
N ALA A 82 -10.57 -2.53 4.38
CA ALA A 82 -10.66 -1.09 4.28
C ALA A 82 -11.90 -0.68 3.48
N HIS A 83 -12.70 0.20 4.08
CA HIS A 83 -13.82 0.88 3.45
C HIS A 83 -13.38 2.31 3.09
N THR A 84 -13.73 2.74 1.89
CA THR A 84 -13.52 4.12 1.44
C THR A 84 -14.80 4.67 0.83
N SER A 85 -15.33 5.73 1.44
CA SER A 85 -16.44 6.50 0.90
C SER A 85 -15.89 7.56 -0.06
N TYR A 86 -16.18 7.42 -1.35
CA TYR A 86 -15.89 8.40 -2.38
C TYR A 86 -17.09 9.35 -2.57
N PHE A 87 -17.01 10.20 -3.59
CA PHE A 87 -18.07 11.13 -3.98
C PHE A 87 -19.22 10.40 -4.72
N GLN A 88 -20.41 10.99 -4.77
CA GLN A 88 -21.59 10.42 -5.44
C GLN A 88 -21.93 8.99 -4.96
N ASP A 89 -21.86 8.76 -3.65
CA ASP A 89 -22.18 7.50 -2.96
C ASP A 89 -21.38 6.25 -3.44
N LEU A 90 -20.34 6.49 -4.25
CA LEU A 90 -19.39 5.48 -4.69
C LEU A 90 -18.62 4.91 -3.49
N SER A 91 -18.69 3.60 -3.30
CA SER A 91 -18.00 2.89 -2.22
C SER A 91 -16.90 2.00 -2.77
N TYR A 92 -15.74 2.00 -2.11
CA TYR A 92 -14.60 1.15 -2.46
C TYR A 92 -14.17 0.31 -1.26
N GLU A 93 -14.37 -1.00 -1.39
CA GLU A 93 -13.93 -2.01 -0.44
C GLU A 93 -12.63 -2.67 -0.92
N PHE A 94 -11.70 -2.81 0.02
CA PHE A 94 -10.52 -3.66 -0.16
C PHE A 94 -10.42 -4.62 1.01
N ALA A 95 -10.34 -5.92 0.73
CA ALA A 95 -10.06 -6.94 1.74
C ALA A 95 -8.89 -7.80 1.29
N ALA A 96 -7.95 -8.09 2.20
CA ALA A 96 -6.79 -8.91 1.89
C ALA A 96 -6.38 -9.80 3.06
N PHE A 97 -5.88 -10.98 2.75
CA PHE A 97 -5.24 -11.88 3.69
C PHE A 97 -3.84 -12.23 3.18
N ALA A 98 -2.83 -12.16 4.05
CA ALA A 98 -1.46 -12.54 3.73
C ALA A 98 -0.93 -13.54 4.74
N TYR A 99 -0.30 -14.58 4.21
CA TYR A 99 0.31 -15.67 4.97
C TYR A 99 1.79 -15.77 4.60
N PRO A 100 2.71 -15.29 5.45
CA PRO A 100 4.13 -15.57 5.28
C PRO A 100 4.40 -17.07 5.51
N ILE A 101 5.01 -17.73 4.52
CA ILE A 101 5.29 -19.17 4.54
C ILE A 101 6.73 -19.38 5.04
N GLY A 102 6.84 -19.73 6.32
CA GLY A 102 8.07 -20.08 6.99
C GLY A 102 8.02 -19.76 8.49
N PRO A 103 8.75 -20.50 9.34
CA PRO A 103 8.94 -20.15 10.76
C PRO A 103 9.85 -18.93 10.92
N VAL A 104 9.89 -18.23 12.06
CA VAL A 104 9.09 -18.30 13.31
C VAL A 104 9.13 -19.65 14.04
N ARG A 105 10.20 -20.04 14.77
CA ARG A 105 11.39 -19.28 15.17
C ARG A 105 12.72 -19.95 14.86
N ALA A 106 13.71 -19.16 14.42
CA ALA A 106 15.11 -19.54 14.31
C ALA A 106 15.66 -19.83 15.70
N MET A 107 16.13 -21.06 15.91
CA MET A 107 16.84 -21.46 17.12
C MET A 107 18.33 -21.55 16.76
N THR A 108 19.17 -20.80 17.46
CA THR A 108 20.63 -20.95 17.35
C THR A 108 21.09 -21.94 18.41
N GLU A 109 21.83 -22.97 18.00
CA GLU A 109 22.53 -23.83 18.95
C GLU A 109 23.75 -23.07 19.49
N THR A 110 23.70 -22.68 20.76
CA THR A 110 24.82 -22.02 21.45
C THR A 110 25.52 -23.06 22.31
N VAL A 111 26.76 -23.36 21.96
CA VAL A 111 27.60 -24.28 22.71
C VAL A 111 28.21 -23.53 23.89
N VAL A 112 27.79 -23.88 25.11
CA VAL A 112 28.34 -23.32 26.35
C VAL A 112 29.32 -24.33 26.94
N SER A 113 30.59 -23.99 26.92
CA SER A 113 31.65 -24.80 27.51
C SER A 113 31.99 -24.28 28.91
N THR A 114 31.88 -25.14 29.92
CA THR A 114 32.25 -24.84 31.31
C THR A 114 33.38 -25.75 31.76
N MET A 115 34.44 -25.17 32.35
CA MET A 115 35.40 -25.96 33.10
C MET A 115 34.83 -26.29 34.48
N THR A 116 34.95 -27.55 34.87
CA THR A 116 34.73 -28.02 36.23
C THR A 116 36.03 -28.59 36.81
N SER A 117 36.08 -28.88 38.10
CA SER A 117 37.22 -29.54 38.74
C SER A 117 37.51 -30.95 38.21
N ALA A 118 36.57 -31.55 37.45
CA ALA A 118 36.73 -32.84 36.79
C ALA A 118 37.19 -32.72 35.31
N GLY A 119 37.35 -31.50 34.77
CA GLY A 119 37.77 -31.24 33.39
C GLY A 119 36.80 -30.36 32.60
N PRO A 120 37.07 -30.15 31.30
CA PRO A 120 36.19 -29.39 30.41
C PRO A 120 34.92 -30.18 30.08
N SER A 121 33.76 -29.57 30.35
CA SER A 121 32.44 -30.11 30.02
C SER A 121 31.70 -29.17 29.07
N THR A 122 31.13 -29.72 28.00
CA THR A 122 30.47 -28.94 26.95
C THR A 122 28.97 -29.21 26.96
N MET A 123 28.16 -28.16 27.15
CA MET A 123 26.70 -28.25 27.10
C MET A 123 26.16 -27.47 25.90
N THR A 124 25.51 -28.18 24.97
CA THR A 124 24.82 -27.57 23.83
C THR A 124 23.45 -27.06 24.27
N VAL A 125 23.27 -25.74 24.36
CA VAL A 125 21.99 -25.12 24.72
C VAL A 125 21.35 -24.53 23.45
N ARG A 126 20.12 -24.95 23.13
CA ARG A 126 19.31 -24.28 22.10
C ARG A 126 18.80 -22.96 22.67
N VAL A 127 19.31 -21.85 22.11
CA VAL A 127 18.88 -20.49 22.45
C VAL A 127 18.07 -19.95 21.27
N PRO A 128 16.91 -19.30 21.48
CA PRO A 128 16.22 -18.60 20.41
C PRO A 128 17.18 -17.59 19.74
N ALA A 129 17.33 -17.65 18.43
CA ALA A 129 18.20 -16.73 17.71
C ALA A 129 17.71 -15.30 17.93
N ALA A 130 18.57 -14.42 18.42
CA ALA A 130 18.25 -13.00 18.62
C ALA A 130 18.13 -12.21 17.30
N VAL A 131 18.16 -12.88 16.16
CA VAL A 131 18.25 -12.29 14.83
C VAL A 131 16.87 -12.29 14.18
N ALA A 132 16.42 -11.10 13.77
CA ALA A 132 15.13 -10.90 13.12
C ALA A 132 14.92 -11.88 11.95
N GLU A 133 13.79 -12.55 12.00
CA GLU A 133 13.33 -13.49 10.99
C GLU A 133 12.54 -12.77 9.91
N PHE A 134 12.76 -13.25 8.70
CA PHE A 134 12.03 -12.86 7.52
C PHE A 134 11.62 -14.15 6.83
N SER A 135 10.37 -14.21 6.40
CA SER A 135 9.84 -15.40 5.74
C SER A 135 10.39 -15.46 4.33
N ARG A 136 11.04 -16.57 3.97
CA ARG A 136 11.62 -16.74 2.63
C ARG A 136 10.55 -16.71 1.54
N HIS A 137 9.36 -17.19 1.87
CA HIS A 137 8.20 -17.22 1.00
C HIS A 137 7.04 -16.49 1.67
N ALA A 138 6.15 -15.92 0.88
CA ALA A 138 4.86 -15.44 1.37
C ALA A 138 3.81 -15.51 0.26
N VAL A 139 2.55 -15.72 0.65
CA VAL A 139 1.40 -15.64 -0.24
C VAL A 139 0.44 -14.57 0.26
N GLY A 140 -0.30 -13.96 -0.66
CA GLY A 140 -1.38 -13.03 -0.35
C GLY A 140 -2.56 -13.23 -1.28
N VAL A 141 -3.75 -12.95 -0.79
CA VAL A 141 -4.97 -12.83 -1.59
C VAL A 141 -5.62 -11.50 -1.28
N ALA A 142 -6.20 -10.85 -2.28
CA ALA A 142 -7.02 -9.66 -2.07
C ALA A 142 -8.25 -9.62 -2.97
N ILE A 143 -9.27 -8.94 -2.49
CA ILE A 143 -10.51 -8.63 -3.20
C ILE A 143 -10.63 -7.11 -3.22
N TYR A 144 -10.90 -6.58 -4.40
CA TYR A 144 -11.17 -5.18 -4.67
C TYR A 144 -12.62 -5.12 -5.15
N ASN A 145 -13.43 -4.24 -4.58
CA ASN A 145 -14.78 -3.98 -5.04
C ASN A 145 -15.01 -2.47 -5.04
N LEU A 146 -15.32 -1.92 -6.21
CA LEU A 146 -15.82 -0.56 -6.36
C LEU A 146 -17.28 -0.68 -6.79
N SER A 147 -18.22 -0.14 -6.02
CA SER A 147 -19.64 -0.19 -6.32
C SER A 147 -20.31 1.16 -6.18
N ILE A 148 -21.30 1.38 -7.04
CA ILE A 148 -22.27 2.47 -6.91
C ILE A 148 -23.66 1.88 -7.18
N ASP A 149 -24.55 2.07 -6.23
CA ASP A 149 -25.93 1.59 -6.27
C ASP A 149 -26.88 2.76 -6.57
N ASP A 150 -28.15 2.43 -6.81
CA ASP A 150 -29.26 3.38 -6.99
C ASP A 150 -29.06 4.49 -8.05
N ILE A 151 -28.28 4.24 -9.11
CA ILE A 151 -28.18 5.15 -10.26
C ILE A 151 -29.54 5.23 -10.96
N GLU A 152 -30.13 6.42 -11.03
CA GLU A 152 -31.40 6.64 -11.71
C GLU A 152 -31.31 6.36 -13.22
N ARG A 153 -32.16 5.46 -13.73
CA ARG A 153 -32.43 5.38 -15.16
C ARG A 153 -33.40 6.47 -15.58
N ARG A 154 -33.08 7.14 -16.68
CA ARG A 154 -33.94 8.15 -17.32
C ARG A 154 -34.10 7.82 -18.80
N ASN A 155 -35.29 8.11 -19.35
CA ASN A 155 -35.59 7.94 -20.77
C ASN A 155 -35.89 9.31 -21.38
N SER A 156 -35.00 9.78 -22.26
CA SER A 156 -35.00 11.13 -22.86
C SER A 156 -34.98 12.29 -21.84
N ASP A 157 -35.16 13.52 -22.29
CA ASP A 157 -35.12 14.76 -21.47
C ASP A 157 -36.31 14.92 -20.49
N THR A 158 -37.15 13.90 -20.34
CA THR A 158 -38.26 13.89 -19.38
C THR A 158 -37.80 13.58 -17.95
N PRO A 159 -38.32 14.28 -16.92
CA PRO A 159 -37.85 14.16 -15.53
C PRO A 159 -38.35 12.90 -14.78
N SER A 160 -38.98 11.94 -15.46
CA SER A 160 -39.49 10.71 -14.84
C SER A 160 -38.40 9.63 -14.72
N ASN A 161 -38.01 9.31 -13.50
CA ASN A 161 -37.18 8.15 -13.16
C ASN A 161 -37.94 6.85 -13.53
N ILE A 162 -37.28 5.96 -14.29
CA ILE A 162 -37.84 4.68 -14.79
C ILE A 162 -37.27 3.44 -14.09
N GLY A 163 -36.67 3.61 -12.91
CA GLY A 163 -36.04 2.58 -12.08
C GLY A 163 -34.55 2.86 -11.85
N THR A 164 -33.90 2.12 -10.97
CA THR A 164 -32.46 2.24 -10.72
C THR A 164 -31.65 1.11 -11.39
N PHE A 165 -30.34 1.31 -11.50
CA PHE A 165 -29.37 0.26 -11.77
C PHE A 165 -28.10 0.49 -10.93
N SER A 166 -27.28 -0.55 -10.77
CA SER A 166 -25.98 -0.45 -10.14
C SER A 166 -24.85 -0.76 -11.12
N ALA A 167 -23.67 -0.23 -10.82
CA ALA A 167 -22.42 -0.53 -11.52
C ALA A 167 -21.39 -1.03 -10.50
N GLY A 168 -20.62 -2.05 -10.88
CA GLY A 168 -19.71 -2.73 -9.97
C GLY A 168 -18.47 -3.26 -10.68
N ASP A 169 -17.31 -2.81 -10.22
CA ASP A 169 -16.01 -3.27 -10.65
C ASP A 169 -15.38 -4.15 -9.56
N ASN A 170 -15.01 -5.38 -9.92
CA ASN A 170 -14.37 -6.33 -9.01
C ASN A 170 -12.98 -6.72 -9.53
N ALA A 171 -12.05 -6.92 -8.61
CA ALA A 171 -10.84 -7.69 -8.90
C ALA A 171 -10.53 -8.67 -7.78
N TYR A 172 -9.91 -9.79 -8.17
CA TYR A 172 -9.44 -10.85 -7.30
C TYR A 172 -7.95 -11.05 -7.57
N ALA A 173 -7.12 -10.81 -6.56
CA ALA A 173 -5.67 -10.94 -6.65
C ALA A 173 -5.16 -12.16 -5.89
N LEU A 174 -4.18 -12.85 -6.49
CA LEU A 174 -3.35 -13.86 -5.84
C LEU A 174 -1.88 -13.46 -6.01
N SER A 175 -1.20 -13.23 -4.90
CA SER A 175 0.20 -12.84 -4.83
C SER A 175 1.09 -13.95 -4.29
N TYR A 176 2.30 -14.03 -4.82
CA TYR A 176 3.38 -14.83 -4.27
C TYR A 176 4.66 -13.99 -4.22
N ALA A 177 5.41 -14.13 -3.13
CA ALA A 177 6.63 -13.40 -2.89
C ALA A 177 7.76 -14.33 -2.44
N TYR A 178 8.97 -14.04 -2.92
CA TYR A 178 10.18 -14.78 -2.63
C TYR A 178 11.31 -13.83 -2.21
N ARG A 179 11.95 -14.16 -1.10
CA ARG A 179 13.12 -13.46 -0.59
C ARG A 179 14.38 -14.25 -0.95
N PHE A 180 15.24 -13.65 -1.79
CA PHE A 180 16.51 -14.26 -2.17
C PHE A 180 17.46 -14.29 -0.97
N ASP A 181 17.66 -13.11 -0.35
CA ASP A 181 18.55 -12.89 0.79
C ASP A 181 18.02 -11.78 1.72
N ARG A 182 18.82 -11.33 2.70
CA ARG A 182 18.39 -10.29 3.66
C ARG A 182 18.12 -8.93 2.99
N THR A 183 18.74 -8.67 1.84
CA THR A 183 18.68 -7.42 1.08
C THR A 183 17.63 -7.44 -0.03
N LEU A 184 17.45 -8.54 -0.77
CA LEU A 184 16.61 -8.58 -1.97
C LEU A 184 15.43 -9.55 -1.84
N GLY A 185 14.23 -9.03 -2.12
CA GLY A 185 13.01 -9.80 -2.37
C GLY A 185 12.36 -9.42 -3.69
N ALA A 186 11.58 -10.34 -4.25
CA ALA A 186 10.71 -10.11 -5.40
C ALA A 186 9.31 -10.68 -5.13
N GLY A 187 8.32 -10.21 -5.85
CA GLY A 187 6.96 -10.73 -5.78
C GLY A 187 6.19 -10.51 -7.07
N VAL A 188 5.17 -11.33 -7.27
CA VAL A 188 4.26 -11.28 -8.42
C VAL A 188 2.82 -11.36 -7.92
N THR A 189 1.90 -10.73 -8.63
CA THR A 189 0.46 -10.82 -8.37
C THR A 189 -0.26 -11.14 -9.68
N GLY A 190 -1.06 -12.20 -9.72
CA GLY A 190 -2.06 -12.39 -10.77
C GLY A 190 -3.39 -11.77 -10.35
N LYS A 191 -4.09 -11.10 -11.26
CA LYS A 191 -5.41 -10.50 -11.04
C LYS A 191 -6.41 -11.00 -12.08
N TYR A 192 -7.58 -11.41 -11.63
CA TYR A 192 -8.79 -11.51 -12.44
C TYR A 192 -9.65 -10.28 -12.16
N ILE A 193 -10.11 -9.61 -13.21
CA ILE A 193 -10.87 -8.37 -13.16
C ILE A 193 -12.21 -8.64 -13.84
N HIS A 194 -13.31 -8.33 -13.16
CA HIS A 194 -14.67 -8.48 -13.66
C HIS A 194 -15.42 -7.17 -13.44
N GLN A 195 -15.77 -6.51 -14.52
CA GLN A 195 -16.50 -5.25 -14.50
C GLN A 195 -17.92 -5.45 -14.99
N LYS A 196 -18.91 -4.86 -14.31
CA LYS A 196 -20.33 -4.94 -14.68
C LYS A 196 -20.98 -3.56 -14.66
N ILE A 197 -21.65 -3.22 -15.75
CA ILE A 197 -22.50 -2.03 -15.87
C ILE A 197 -23.84 -2.49 -16.46
N ASP A 198 -24.89 -2.49 -15.63
CA ASP A 198 -26.24 -2.95 -15.98
C ASP A 198 -26.24 -4.40 -16.56
N THR A 199 -26.38 -4.53 -17.88
CA THR A 199 -26.43 -5.80 -18.62
C THR A 199 -25.10 -6.16 -19.30
N TYR A 200 -24.14 -5.23 -19.35
CA TYR A 200 -22.82 -5.44 -19.94
C TYR A 200 -21.81 -5.90 -18.89
N ASN A 201 -21.01 -6.89 -19.26
CA ASN A 201 -19.90 -7.38 -18.45
C ASN A 201 -18.61 -7.35 -19.29
N ALA A 202 -17.47 -7.13 -18.64
CA ALA A 202 -16.16 -7.23 -19.25
C ALA A 202 -15.16 -7.91 -18.30
N ASP A 203 -14.45 -8.90 -18.84
CA ASP A 203 -13.44 -9.67 -18.10
C ASP A 203 -12.03 -9.30 -18.57
N ALA A 204 -11.09 -9.21 -17.63
CA ALA A 204 -9.68 -9.01 -17.93
C ALA A 204 -8.78 -9.76 -16.96
N PHE A 205 -7.56 -10.07 -17.43
CA PHE A 205 -6.50 -10.66 -16.62
C PHE A 205 -5.31 -9.71 -16.60
N ALA A 206 -4.69 -9.55 -15.43
CA ALA A 206 -3.52 -8.71 -15.26
C ALA A 206 -2.46 -9.37 -14.38
N MET A 207 -1.23 -8.91 -14.52
CA MET A 207 -0.11 -9.29 -13.68
C MET A 207 0.61 -8.05 -13.16
N ASP A 208 1.02 -8.11 -11.90
CA ASP A 208 1.97 -7.20 -11.30
C ASP A 208 3.29 -7.95 -11.03
N ALA A 209 4.41 -7.24 -11.11
CA ALA A 209 5.73 -7.72 -10.73
C ALA A 209 6.45 -6.65 -9.92
N ALA A 210 7.11 -7.06 -8.83
CA ALA A 210 7.77 -6.13 -7.93
C ALA A 210 9.09 -6.66 -7.37
N VAL A 211 9.97 -5.72 -7.01
CA VAL A 211 11.22 -5.96 -6.28
C VAL A 211 11.29 -5.01 -5.09
N LEU A 212 11.90 -5.49 -4.00
CA LEU A 212 12.21 -4.73 -2.80
C LEU A 212 13.67 -4.98 -2.43
N TYR A 213 14.47 -3.92 -2.42
CA TYR A 213 15.89 -3.96 -2.12
C TYR A 213 16.22 -3.11 -0.89
N ARG A 214 16.87 -3.69 0.11
CA ARG A 214 17.35 -3.03 1.33
C ARG A 214 18.85 -3.31 1.50
N PRO A 215 19.74 -2.42 1.07
CA PRO A 215 21.19 -2.66 1.11
C PRO A 215 21.71 -2.98 2.52
N TYR A 216 21.16 -2.32 3.53
CA TYR A 216 21.62 -2.40 4.92
C TYR A 216 20.45 -2.69 5.88
N PRO A 217 19.93 -3.93 5.92
CA PRO A 217 18.73 -4.27 6.70
C PRO A 217 18.94 -4.14 8.22
N ASN A 218 20.19 -4.28 8.67
CA ASN A 218 20.58 -4.12 10.08
C ASN A 218 21.07 -2.70 10.42
N ALA A 219 21.01 -1.74 9.49
CA ALA A 219 21.43 -0.37 9.77
C ALA A 219 20.54 0.28 10.85
N ARG A 220 21.15 1.14 11.67
CA ARG A 220 20.43 1.95 12.67
C ARG A 220 19.36 2.87 12.06
N ARG A 221 19.49 3.14 10.75
CA ARG A 221 18.55 3.85 9.89
C ARG A 221 18.47 3.12 8.55
N PRO A 222 17.59 2.13 8.38
CA PRO A 222 17.51 1.39 7.12
C PRO A 222 16.96 2.28 6.00
N PHE A 223 17.50 2.04 4.80
CA PHE A 223 16.98 2.52 3.54
C PHE A 223 16.44 1.33 2.73
N SER A 224 15.41 1.59 1.93
CA SER A 224 14.82 0.65 0.99
C SER A 224 14.63 1.33 -0.37
N PHE A 225 14.69 0.52 -1.42
CA PHE A 225 14.30 0.87 -2.77
C PHE A 225 13.30 -0.17 -3.26
N ALA A 226 12.27 0.27 -3.98
CA ALA A 226 11.27 -0.58 -4.58
C ALA A 226 11.12 -0.27 -6.06
N GLY A 227 10.78 -1.29 -6.84
CA GLY A 227 10.36 -1.15 -8.23
C GLY A 227 9.15 -2.03 -8.45
N VAL A 228 8.07 -1.46 -8.97
CA VAL A 228 6.78 -2.14 -9.15
C VAL A 228 6.25 -1.85 -10.55
N ILE A 229 5.86 -2.90 -11.26
CA ILE A 229 5.09 -2.83 -12.50
C ILE A 229 3.70 -3.36 -12.17
N LYS A 230 2.65 -2.58 -12.43
CA LYS A 230 1.25 -2.94 -12.12
C LYS A 230 0.41 -3.07 -13.39
N ASN A 231 -0.55 -3.98 -13.36
CA ASN A 231 -1.63 -4.14 -14.33
C ASN A 231 -1.16 -4.43 -15.77
N LEU A 232 -0.08 -5.21 -15.93
CA LEU A 232 0.32 -5.74 -17.24
C LEU A 232 -0.64 -6.85 -17.64
N GLY A 233 -1.49 -6.65 -18.64
CA GLY A 233 -2.60 -7.57 -18.88
C GLY A 233 -3.32 -7.43 -20.21
N THR A 234 -4.48 -8.10 -20.29
CA THR A 234 -5.40 -8.04 -21.43
C THR A 234 -6.10 -6.67 -21.52
N ARG A 235 -7.00 -6.53 -22.49
CA ARG A 235 -7.88 -5.36 -22.59
C ARG A 235 -9.31 -5.84 -22.31
N PRO A 236 -10.02 -5.34 -21.28
CA PRO A 236 -11.46 -5.54 -21.19
C PRO A 236 -12.14 -5.01 -22.46
N SER A 237 -13.33 -5.51 -22.77
CA SER A 237 -14.14 -5.02 -23.88
C SER A 237 -15.59 -4.88 -23.46
N PHE A 238 -16.16 -3.68 -23.68
CA PHE A 238 -17.55 -3.34 -23.42
C PHE A 238 -18.23 -2.97 -24.73
N ALA A 239 -19.31 -3.65 -25.09
CA ALA A 239 -20.12 -3.34 -26.28
C ALA A 239 -19.31 -3.16 -27.60
N GLY A 240 -18.15 -3.81 -27.72
CA GLY A 240 -17.25 -3.73 -28.88
C GLY A 240 -16.12 -2.68 -28.78
N VAL A 241 -16.13 -1.82 -27.76
CA VAL A 241 -15.01 -0.91 -27.43
C VAL A 241 -14.07 -1.64 -26.47
N SER A 242 -12.75 -1.55 -26.70
CA SER A 242 -11.76 -2.25 -25.86
C SER A 242 -10.61 -1.33 -25.45
N ASP A 243 -10.64 -0.94 -24.18
CA ASP A 243 -9.62 -0.11 -23.55
C ASP A 243 -8.63 -0.98 -22.75
N PRO A 244 -7.31 -0.78 -22.88
CA PRO A 244 -6.34 -1.51 -22.09
C PRO A 244 -6.36 -1.08 -20.62
N LEU A 245 -5.85 -1.97 -19.77
CA LEU A 245 -5.70 -1.71 -18.34
C LEU A 245 -4.72 -0.56 -18.04
N PRO A 246 -4.81 0.08 -16.85
CA PRO A 246 -3.93 1.16 -16.45
C PRO A 246 -2.58 0.59 -16.02
N LEU A 247 -1.76 0.21 -17.01
CA LEU A 247 -0.37 -0.21 -16.84
C LEU A 247 0.40 0.89 -16.12
N GLY A 248 0.99 0.56 -14.97
CA GLY A 248 1.72 1.48 -14.10
C GLY A 248 3.14 1.02 -13.83
N ILE A 249 4.05 1.97 -13.64
CA ILE A 249 5.39 1.75 -13.09
C ILE A 249 5.56 2.69 -11.90
N THR A 250 6.00 2.15 -10.77
CA THR A 250 6.36 2.90 -9.56
C THR A 250 7.79 2.59 -9.16
N LEU A 251 8.59 3.62 -8.86
CA LEU A 251 9.92 3.52 -8.27
C LEU A 251 9.90 4.19 -6.90
N GLY A 252 10.13 3.42 -5.85
CA GLY A 252 10.03 3.87 -4.45
C GLY A 252 11.38 3.97 -3.75
N ALA A 253 11.52 4.95 -2.87
CA ALA A 253 12.65 5.14 -1.98
C ALA A 253 12.16 5.35 -0.54
N GLY A 254 12.42 4.38 0.33
CA GLY A 254 12.01 4.38 1.73
C GLY A 254 13.18 4.66 2.67
N PHE A 255 12.92 5.40 3.74
CA PHE A 255 13.90 5.75 4.77
C PHE A 255 13.28 5.72 6.17
N GLN A 256 13.97 5.10 7.12
CA GLN A 256 13.56 5.08 8.52
C GLN A 256 14.59 5.82 9.41
N PRO A 257 14.51 7.15 9.56
CA PRO A 257 15.49 7.93 10.32
C PRO A 257 15.51 7.61 11.82
N ILE A 258 14.41 7.05 12.34
CA ILE A 258 14.29 6.50 13.69
C ILE A 258 13.57 5.15 13.55
N ALA A 259 14.33 4.05 13.61
CA ALA A 259 13.80 2.70 13.45
C ALA A 259 12.53 2.44 14.29
N LYS A 260 11.50 1.85 13.66
CA LYS A 260 10.17 1.56 14.22
C LYS A 260 9.33 2.76 14.71
N ARG A 261 9.85 4.00 14.64
CA ARG A 261 9.13 5.22 15.07
C ARG A 261 8.88 6.20 13.95
N VAL A 262 9.74 6.28 12.93
CA VAL A 262 9.59 7.20 11.81
C VAL A 262 9.87 6.46 10.52
N LYS A 263 8.94 6.56 9.57
CA LYS A 263 9.11 6.16 8.17
C LYS A 263 8.89 7.38 7.28
N VAL A 264 9.65 7.45 6.21
CA VAL A 264 9.44 8.37 5.08
C VAL A 264 9.54 7.54 3.81
N ASP A 265 8.66 7.79 2.85
CA ASP A 265 8.62 7.08 1.56
C ASP A 265 8.41 8.11 0.44
N LEU A 266 9.14 7.95 -0.65
CA LEU A 266 9.05 8.77 -1.86
C LEU A 266 8.86 7.83 -3.05
N ASP A 267 7.71 7.91 -3.70
CA ASP A 267 7.33 7.10 -4.86
C ASP A 267 7.24 7.99 -6.10
N LEU A 268 7.96 7.64 -7.17
CA LEU A 268 7.79 8.19 -8.52
C LEU A 268 6.90 7.24 -9.32
N ASN A 269 5.76 7.73 -9.77
CA ASN A 269 4.71 6.96 -10.42
C ASN A 269 4.52 7.41 -11.88
N LYS A 270 4.29 6.46 -12.79
CA LYS A 270 3.83 6.74 -14.16
C LYS A 270 2.83 5.65 -14.58
N TYR A 271 1.60 6.06 -14.87
CA TYR A 271 0.60 5.22 -15.52
C TYR A 271 0.51 5.53 -17.02
N ARG A 272 -0.08 4.61 -17.79
CA ARG A 272 -0.28 4.75 -19.24
C ARG A 272 -1.09 5.98 -19.63
N ASP A 273 -2.06 6.34 -18.80
CA ASP A 273 -3.10 7.36 -19.00
C ASP A 273 -2.93 8.58 -18.06
N THR A 274 -1.77 8.73 -17.41
CA THR A 274 -1.53 9.79 -16.42
C THR A 274 -0.09 10.27 -16.55
N ASP A 275 0.20 11.55 -16.31
CA ASP A 275 1.57 12.06 -16.35
C ASP A 275 2.45 11.52 -15.21
N PRO A 276 3.79 11.61 -15.32
CA PRO A 276 4.66 11.20 -14.24
C PRO A 276 4.39 12.08 -13.01
N PHE A 277 4.14 11.47 -11.86
CA PHE A 277 3.85 12.19 -10.63
C PHE A 277 4.64 11.62 -9.45
N VAL A 278 4.87 12.46 -8.45
CA VAL A 278 5.56 12.08 -7.22
C VAL A 278 4.61 12.07 -6.03
N THR A 279 4.80 11.10 -5.15
CA THR A 279 4.11 11.00 -3.87
C THR A 279 5.13 10.91 -2.76
N LEU A 280 4.97 11.71 -1.69
CA LEU A 280 5.85 11.74 -0.52
C LEU A 280 5.01 11.49 0.73
N GLY A 281 5.38 10.50 1.52
CA GLY A 281 4.65 10.08 2.72
C GLY A 281 5.51 10.05 3.96
N GLY A 282 4.93 10.37 5.11
CA GLY A 282 5.57 10.27 6.42
C GLY A 282 4.67 9.62 7.46
N GLU A 283 5.21 8.70 8.24
CA GLU A 283 4.57 8.07 9.40
C GLU A 283 5.42 8.31 10.66
N TYR A 284 4.79 8.78 11.73
CA TYR A 284 5.36 8.81 13.08
C TYR A 284 4.54 7.92 14.03
N THR A 285 5.17 6.87 14.54
CA THR A 285 4.58 5.90 15.49
C THR A 285 5.10 6.16 16.91
N HIS A 286 4.17 6.32 17.85
CA HIS A 286 4.43 6.54 19.26
C HIS A 286 3.86 5.39 20.11
N PRO A 287 4.70 4.57 20.77
CA PRO A 287 4.25 3.56 21.71
C PRO A 287 3.83 4.22 23.03
N PHE A 288 2.62 3.90 23.50
CA PHE A 288 2.08 4.34 24.78
C PHE A 288 2.28 3.29 25.88
N ALA A 289 2.12 2.01 25.53
CA ALA A 289 2.28 0.87 26.44
C ALA A 289 2.78 -0.37 25.65
N PRO A 290 3.21 -1.46 26.32
CA PRO A 290 3.55 -2.71 25.64
C PRO A 290 2.38 -3.23 24.79
N GLY A 291 2.57 -3.26 23.47
CA GLY A 291 1.54 -3.64 22.51
C GLY A 291 0.56 -2.53 22.11
N VAL A 292 0.63 -1.32 22.68
CA VAL A 292 -0.27 -0.20 22.34
C VAL A 292 0.51 0.98 21.78
N SER A 293 0.22 1.39 20.56
CA SER A 293 0.90 2.52 19.90
C SER A 293 0.00 3.29 18.94
N GLY A 294 0.03 4.62 19.02
CA GLY A 294 -0.59 5.50 18.04
C GLY A 294 0.36 5.77 16.86
N ALA A 295 -0.21 6.08 15.70
CA ALA A 295 0.52 6.56 14.53
C ALA A 295 -0.14 7.86 14.04
N LEU A 296 0.69 8.83 13.62
CA LEU A 296 0.28 10.02 12.89
C LEU A 296 0.93 10.00 11.53
N ARG A 297 0.17 10.35 10.49
CA ARG A 297 0.59 10.26 9.10
C ARG A 297 0.20 11.52 8.33
N ALA A 298 1.08 11.91 7.42
CA ALA A 298 0.82 12.95 6.45
C ALA A 298 1.50 12.58 5.13
N GLY A 299 0.95 13.04 4.02
CA GLY A 299 1.53 12.84 2.71
C GLY A 299 1.15 13.92 1.71
N PHE A 300 1.93 13.96 0.64
CA PHE A 300 1.81 14.87 -0.49
C PHE A 300 1.76 14.06 -1.80
N SER A 301 0.95 14.48 -2.76
CA SER A 301 0.81 13.83 -4.06
C SER A 301 0.68 14.87 -5.17
N SER A 302 1.67 14.94 -6.06
CA SER A 302 1.69 15.93 -7.13
C SER A 302 0.63 15.67 -8.21
N HIS A 303 0.06 14.47 -8.26
CA HIS A 303 -1.05 14.15 -9.18
C HIS A 303 -2.32 14.94 -8.87
N ARG A 304 -2.49 15.42 -7.63
CA ARG A 304 -3.69 16.13 -7.18
C ARG A 304 -3.58 17.66 -7.30
N ILE A 305 -2.48 18.20 -7.84
CA ILE A 305 -2.23 19.65 -8.01
C ILE A 305 -3.25 20.33 -8.95
N GLU A 306 -3.78 19.61 -9.94
CA GLU A 306 -4.73 20.17 -10.92
C GLU A 306 -6.13 20.43 -10.34
N ASN A 307 -6.37 20.03 -9.08
CA ASN A 307 -7.63 20.23 -8.38
C ASN A 307 -7.61 21.53 -7.55
N GLU A 308 -8.64 22.37 -7.67
CA GLU A 308 -8.76 23.60 -6.86
C GLU A 308 -8.77 23.33 -5.35
N GLY A 309 -7.80 23.89 -4.61
CA GLY A 309 -7.67 23.77 -3.15
C GLY A 309 -6.42 22.98 -2.71
N PHE A 310 -6.32 22.68 -1.41
CA PHE A 310 -5.17 21.96 -0.80
C PHE A 310 -5.26 20.43 -1.02
N ASN A 311 -5.44 20.01 -2.28
CA ASN A 311 -5.77 18.62 -2.62
C ASN A 311 -4.55 17.70 -2.69
N GLU A 312 -3.34 18.23 -2.68
CA GLU A 312 -2.10 17.47 -2.70
C GLU A 312 -1.84 16.78 -1.37
N ILE A 313 -2.33 17.38 -0.27
CA ILE A 313 -2.10 16.92 1.09
C ILE A 313 -3.06 15.78 1.44
N SER A 314 -2.62 14.89 2.31
CA SER A 314 -3.43 13.87 2.97
C SER A 314 -2.95 13.76 4.41
N VAL A 315 -3.84 13.43 5.33
CA VAL A 315 -3.46 13.14 6.73
C VAL A 315 -4.22 11.95 7.25
N GLY A 316 -3.67 11.32 8.29
CA GLY A 316 -4.35 10.22 8.95
C GLY A 316 -3.77 9.89 10.31
N ALA A 317 -4.51 9.08 11.04
CA ALA A 317 -4.14 8.60 12.35
C ALA A 317 -4.40 7.10 12.43
N GLY A 318 -3.64 6.42 13.29
CA GLY A 318 -3.79 4.99 13.54
C GLY A 318 -3.66 4.68 15.02
N ILE A 319 -4.34 3.65 15.47
CA ILE A 319 -4.13 3.04 16.79
C ILE A 319 -3.88 1.54 16.62
N ASN A 320 -2.77 1.06 17.16
CA ASN A 320 -2.44 -0.35 17.25
C ASN A 320 -2.71 -0.80 18.68
N PHE A 321 -3.45 -1.89 18.83
CA PHE A 321 -3.81 -2.51 20.10
C PHE A 321 -3.54 -4.02 20.02
N HIS A 322 -2.37 -4.42 20.51
CA HIS A 322 -1.78 -5.76 20.45
C HIS A 322 -1.74 -6.36 19.04
N ARG A 323 -2.83 -7.02 18.65
CA ARG A 323 -3.01 -7.76 17.40
C ARG A 323 -3.95 -7.06 16.42
N ALA A 324 -4.68 -6.04 16.86
CA ALA A 324 -5.52 -5.21 16.01
C ALA A 324 -4.83 -3.87 15.71
N ALA A 325 -5.12 -3.30 14.56
CA ALA A 325 -4.85 -1.90 14.24
C ALA A 325 -6.06 -1.30 13.53
N PHE A 326 -6.40 -0.07 13.89
CA PHE A 326 -7.43 0.73 13.23
C PHE A 326 -6.78 1.99 12.67
N ASP A 327 -6.97 2.24 11.37
CA ASP A 327 -6.37 3.37 10.65
C ASP A 327 -7.45 4.20 9.95
N PHE A 328 -7.39 5.51 10.13
CA PHE A 328 -8.24 6.51 9.49
C PHE A 328 -7.39 7.42 8.60
N ALA A 329 -7.93 7.80 7.44
CA ALA A 329 -7.34 8.80 6.56
C ALA A 329 -8.38 9.77 6.00
N TRP A 330 -7.99 11.04 5.91
CA TRP A 330 -8.66 12.04 5.09
C TRP A 330 -7.81 12.31 3.85
N VAL A 331 -8.43 12.14 2.69
CA VAL A 331 -7.80 12.31 1.37
C VAL A 331 -8.70 13.23 0.54
N PRO A 332 -8.36 14.53 0.39
CA PRO A 332 -9.11 15.44 -0.47
C PRO A 332 -8.99 15.05 -1.95
N PHE A 333 -10.08 15.28 -2.69
CA PHE A 333 -10.29 14.88 -4.08
C PHE A 333 -10.80 16.04 -4.95
N GLY A 334 -10.47 17.29 -4.60
CA GLY A 334 -10.78 18.46 -5.41
C GLY A 334 -12.24 18.86 -5.40
N ALA A 335 -12.72 19.33 -6.55
CA ALA A 335 -14.12 19.66 -6.80
C ALA A 335 -15.07 18.46 -6.60
N LEU A 336 -14.56 17.22 -6.59
CA LEU A 336 -15.33 16.02 -6.29
C LEU A 336 -15.55 15.84 -4.78
N GLY A 337 -14.80 16.55 -3.92
CA GLY A 337 -15.02 16.61 -2.48
C GLY A 337 -13.96 15.89 -1.65
N ASN A 338 -14.39 15.36 -0.50
CA ASN A 338 -13.51 14.75 0.51
C ASN A 338 -13.73 13.24 0.59
N THR A 339 -12.65 12.46 0.48
CA THR A 339 -12.67 11.01 0.68
C THR A 339 -12.25 10.69 2.11
N PHE A 340 -13.03 9.83 2.79
CA PHE A 340 -12.71 9.29 4.10
C PHE A 340 -12.44 7.79 3.99
N ARG A 341 -11.29 7.35 4.52
CA ARG A 341 -10.91 5.92 4.54
C ARG A 341 -10.84 5.39 5.95
N TYR A 342 -11.39 4.21 6.15
CA TYR A 342 -11.39 3.47 7.40
C TYR A 342 -10.82 2.09 7.15
N ALA A 343 -9.87 1.65 7.98
CA ALA A 343 -9.20 0.38 7.81
C ALA A 343 -9.04 -0.34 9.14
N LEU A 344 -9.29 -1.65 9.13
CA LEU A 344 -9.06 -2.57 10.22
C LEU A 344 -8.04 -3.62 9.78
N LEU A 345 -7.03 -3.87 10.62
CA LEU A 345 -6.01 -4.87 10.36
C LEU A 345 -5.83 -5.76 11.59
N LEU A 346 -5.78 -7.07 11.38
CA LEU A 346 -5.59 -8.11 12.40
C LEU A 346 -4.31 -8.90 12.11
N LYS A 347 -3.55 -9.22 13.16
CA LYS A 347 -2.27 -9.94 13.13
C LYS A 347 -2.37 -11.19 14.01
N PHE A 348 -1.98 -12.35 13.50
CA PHE A 348 -2.18 -13.65 14.16
C PHE A 348 -0.90 -14.20 14.82
#